data_AF-A0A3C0QCL4-F1
#
_entry.id   AF-A0A3C0QCL4-F1
#
_cell.length_a   1.000
_cell.length_b   1.000
_cell.length_c   1.000
_cell.angle_alpha   90.00
_cell.angle_beta   90.00
_cell.angle_gamma   90.00
#
_symmetry.space_group_name_H-M   'P 1'
#
loop_
_entity.id
_entity.type
_entity.pdbx_description
1 polymer ?
#
loop_
_entity_poly.entity_id
_entity_poly.type
_entity_poly.pdbx_seq_one_letter_code
_entity_poly.pdbx_strand_id
1 'polypeptide(L)'
;MTGKLLLAGIFTLSVLLACSPQTSNSVAPANTANSPAASRVSIPLTAAVANMAYSGIHDDDVTLTDGYWEGEPVVAGGASRPSVGLIDDFMLAGDLDGDGTDEVVVFLWESSGGSGTYI
;
A
#
# COMPACT_ATOMS: atom_id res chain seq x y z
N MET A 1 -17.72 -35.02 59.93
CA MET A 1 -17.74 -33.78 59.11
C MET A 1 -18.16 -34.16 57.70
N THR A 2 -18.98 -33.31 57.13
CA THR A 2 -20.04 -33.57 56.15
C THR A 2 -19.55 -33.69 54.71
N GLY A 3 -20.22 -34.52 53.91
CA GLY A 3 -20.32 -34.38 52.44
C GLY A 3 -19.45 -35.35 51.62
N LYS A 4 -19.91 -35.97 50.52
CA LYS A 4 -21.24 -36.12 49.90
C LYS A 4 -21.07 -37.18 48.80
N LEU A 5 -22.09 -38.01 48.63
CA LEU A 5 -22.24 -39.11 47.66
C LEU A 5 -22.59 -38.59 46.24
N LEU A 6 -22.54 -39.48 45.25
CA LEU A 6 -23.05 -39.43 43.86
C LEU A 6 -22.15 -38.74 42.80
N LEU A 7 -22.18 -39.10 41.51
CA LEU A 7 -22.55 -40.28 40.72
C LEU A 7 -22.19 -39.90 39.26
N ALA A 8 -21.83 -40.86 38.44
CA ALA A 8 -21.62 -40.71 36.99
C ALA A 8 -22.83 -40.10 36.27
N GLY A 9 -22.61 -39.35 35.17
CA GLY A 9 -23.70 -39.05 34.25
C GLY A 9 -23.44 -38.01 33.15
N ILE A 10 -23.26 -38.54 31.93
CA ILE A 10 -23.96 -38.12 30.70
C ILE A 10 -23.37 -36.93 29.90
N PHE A 11 -22.81 -37.34 28.75
CA PHE A 11 -22.63 -36.59 27.50
C PHE A 11 -23.96 -35.91 27.07
N THR A 12 -23.98 -34.59 26.91
CA THR A 12 -25.03 -33.91 26.14
C THR A 12 -24.42 -32.96 25.11
N LEU A 13 -24.45 -33.44 23.88
CA LEU A 13 -24.28 -32.73 22.62
C LEU A 13 -25.42 -31.71 22.46
N SER A 14 -25.13 -30.41 22.57
CA SER A 14 -26.11 -29.35 22.30
C SER A 14 -25.88 -28.76 20.90
N VAL A 15 -26.58 -29.31 19.92
CA VAL A 15 -26.84 -28.66 18.63
C VAL A 15 -28.13 -27.86 18.79
N LEU A 16 -28.07 -26.54 18.62
CA LEU A 16 -29.25 -25.71 18.38
C LEU A 16 -29.03 -24.91 17.10
N LEU A 17 -29.79 -25.29 16.08
CA LEU A 17 -30.07 -24.50 14.90
C LEU A 17 -30.74 -23.17 15.33
N ALA A 18 -30.19 -22.06 14.88
CA ALA A 18 -30.97 -20.84 14.66
C ALA A 18 -30.51 -20.21 13.33
N CYS A 19 -31.09 -20.67 12.22
CA CYS A 19 -31.16 -19.88 11.00
C CYS A 19 -32.19 -18.78 11.24
N SER A 20 -31.75 -17.53 11.40
CA SER A 20 -32.63 -16.37 11.28
C SER A 20 -32.53 -15.82 9.85
N PRO A 21 -33.63 -15.74 9.07
CA PRO A 21 -33.64 -14.93 7.87
C PRO A 21 -33.68 -13.46 8.28
N GLN A 22 -32.59 -12.71 8.09
CA GLN A 22 -32.64 -11.25 8.11
C GLN A 22 -33.26 -10.74 6.81
N THR A 23 -34.59 -10.78 6.73
CA THR A 23 -35.34 -9.88 5.86
C THR A 23 -35.52 -8.56 6.60
N SER A 24 -34.66 -7.59 6.30
CA SER A 24 -34.89 -6.20 6.68
C SER A 24 -34.76 -5.34 5.44
N ASN A 25 -35.85 -5.28 4.67
CA ASN A 25 -36.10 -4.15 3.78
C ASN A 25 -36.31 -2.92 4.65
N SER A 26 -35.26 -2.13 4.86
CA SER A 26 -35.38 -0.77 5.38
C SER A 26 -35.16 0.21 4.24
N VAL A 27 -36.24 0.53 3.54
CA VAL A 27 -36.31 1.75 2.73
C VAL A 27 -36.67 2.88 3.68
N ALA A 28 -35.71 3.79 3.93
CA ALA A 28 -35.96 5.12 4.45
C ALA A 28 -35.07 6.12 3.69
N PRO A 29 -35.56 7.36 3.45
CA PRO A 29 -35.14 8.22 2.35
C PRO A 29 -33.84 8.98 2.62
N ALA A 30 -33.26 9.49 1.53
CA ALA A 30 -32.04 10.29 1.49
C ALA A 30 -32.08 11.47 2.47
N ASN A 31 -31.11 11.50 3.40
CA ASN A 31 -30.67 12.70 4.10
C ASN A 31 -29.17 12.88 3.82
N THR A 32 -28.89 13.67 2.78
CA THR A 32 -27.81 14.64 2.64
C THR A 32 -26.58 14.42 3.53
N ALA A 33 -25.73 13.47 3.15
CA ALA A 33 -24.31 13.56 3.47
C ALA A 33 -23.69 14.63 2.54
N ASN A 34 -23.96 15.91 2.81
CA ASN A 34 -23.06 16.98 2.41
C ASN A 34 -21.80 16.88 3.30
N SER A 35 -21.06 15.78 3.14
CA SER A 35 -19.64 15.82 3.41
C SER A 35 -19.06 16.70 2.30
N PRO A 36 -18.33 17.79 2.59
CA PRO A 36 -17.57 18.45 1.54
C PRO A 36 -16.57 17.41 1.05
N ALA A 37 -16.92 16.70 -0.01
CA ALA A 37 -15.98 15.98 -0.83
C ALA A 37 -15.02 17.05 -1.31
N ALA A 38 -13.92 17.25 -0.56
CA ALA A 38 -12.80 18.02 -1.00
C ALA A 38 -12.52 17.54 -2.42
N SER A 39 -12.64 18.45 -3.37
CA SER A 39 -12.49 18.14 -4.79
C SER A 39 -11.05 17.67 -4.97
N ARG A 40 -10.82 16.36 -4.88
CA ARG A 40 -9.48 15.79 -5.05
C ARG A 40 -9.17 15.89 -6.52
N VAL A 41 -8.10 16.58 -6.86
CA VAL A 41 -7.53 16.50 -8.21
C VAL A 41 -7.07 15.05 -8.37
N SER A 42 -7.76 14.29 -9.22
CA SER A 42 -7.38 12.93 -9.57
C SER A 42 -6.24 13.00 -10.59
N ILE A 43 -5.00 13.05 -10.09
CA ILE A 43 -3.81 12.92 -10.92
C ILE A 43 -3.74 11.46 -11.41
N PRO A 44 -3.44 11.21 -12.70
CA PRO A 44 -3.18 9.85 -13.17
C PRO A 44 -2.07 9.21 -12.33
N LEU A 45 -2.26 7.96 -11.90
CA LEU A 45 -1.30 7.27 -11.03
C LEU A 45 0.11 7.29 -11.61
N THR A 46 0.24 7.02 -12.91
CA THR A 46 1.51 7.06 -13.66
C THR A 46 2.20 8.43 -13.55
N ALA A 47 1.45 9.51 -13.71
CA ALA A 47 1.98 10.87 -13.59
C ALA A 47 2.37 11.21 -12.13
N ALA A 48 1.62 10.68 -11.16
CA ALA A 48 1.93 10.86 -9.74
C ALA A 48 3.24 10.15 -9.36
N VAL A 49 3.41 8.88 -9.71
CA VAL A 49 4.64 8.11 -9.39
C VAL A 49 5.87 8.59 -10.17
N ALA A 50 5.67 9.14 -11.37
CA ALA A 50 6.74 9.75 -12.16
C ALA A 50 7.25 11.09 -11.59
N ASN A 51 6.52 11.71 -10.65
CA ASN A 51 6.85 13.01 -10.06
C ASN A 51 6.88 12.96 -8.52
N MET A 52 7.15 11.78 -7.95
CA MET A 52 7.18 11.54 -6.50
C MET A 52 8.62 11.48 -5.96
N ALA A 53 8.77 11.75 -4.66
CA ALA A 53 9.98 11.49 -3.90
C ALA A 53 10.02 10.06 -3.35
N TYR A 54 11.15 9.37 -3.54
CA TYR A 54 11.41 8.02 -3.06
C TYR A 54 12.54 8.04 -2.04
N SER A 55 12.33 7.36 -0.92
CA SER A 55 13.33 7.23 0.14
C SER A 55 14.02 5.86 0.08
N GLY A 56 15.21 5.77 0.67
CA GLY A 56 15.95 4.50 0.81
C GLY A 56 16.74 4.06 -0.43
N ILE A 57 16.82 4.89 -1.47
CA ILE A 57 17.68 4.67 -2.65
C ILE A 57 19.08 5.26 -2.42
N HIS A 58 19.12 6.47 -1.89
CA HIS A 58 20.33 7.18 -1.45
C HIS A 58 20.16 7.68 0.00
N ASP A 59 21.17 8.36 0.54
CA ASP A 59 21.11 8.96 1.88
C ASP A 59 19.99 10.01 1.98
N ASP A 60 19.77 10.77 0.90
CA ASP A 60 18.68 11.72 0.73
C ASP A 60 17.57 11.15 -0.18
N ASP A 61 16.36 11.72 -0.07
CA ASP A 61 15.23 11.37 -0.93
C ASP A 61 15.50 11.70 -2.41
N VAL A 62 15.11 10.79 -3.29
CA VAL A 62 15.20 10.91 -4.75
C VAL A 62 13.85 11.39 -5.28
N THR A 63 13.78 12.65 -5.72
CA THR A 63 12.57 13.18 -6.37
C THR A 63 12.66 13.01 -7.87
N LEU A 64 11.80 12.16 -8.44
CA LEU A 64 11.69 12.02 -9.89
C LEU A 64 11.02 13.26 -10.49
N THR A 65 11.46 13.62 -11.68
CA THR A 65 10.77 14.57 -12.58
C THR A 65 10.50 13.83 -13.87
N ASP A 66 9.24 13.68 -14.24
CA ASP A 66 8.82 12.91 -15.42
C ASP A 66 9.46 11.51 -15.51
N GLY A 67 9.61 10.85 -14.35
CA GLY A 67 10.09 9.47 -14.23
C GLY A 67 11.62 9.33 -14.15
N TYR A 68 12.37 10.43 -14.08
CA TYR A 68 13.83 10.40 -14.04
C TYR A 68 14.40 11.32 -12.96
N TRP A 69 15.50 10.90 -12.36
CA TRP A 69 16.33 11.72 -11.49
C TRP A 69 17.80 11.53 -11.83
N GLU A 70 18.57 12.60 -11.71
CA GLU A 70 20.01 12.60 -11.88
C GLU A 70 20.65 13.46 -10.79
N GLY A 71 21.65 12.91 -10.11
CA GLY A 71 22.38 13.59 -9.06
C GLY A 71 23.62 14.33 -9.56
N GLU A 72 24.37 14.88 -8.60
CA GLU A 72 25.67 15.47 -8.90
C GLU A 72 26.73 14.39 -9.17
N PRO A 73 27.76 14.68 -9.98
CA PRO A 73 28.83 13.73 -10.22
C PRO A 73 29.55 13.42 -8.92
N VAL A 74 29.90 12.15 -8.71
CA VAL A 74 30.59 11.68 -7.49
C VAL A 74 31.94 12.38 -7.29
N VAL A 75 32.60 12.75 -8.40
CA VAL A 75 33.84 13.52 -8.41
C VAL A 75 33.65 14.83 -9.16
N ALA A 76 34.24 15.92 -8.67
CA ALA A 76 34.15 17.21 -9.33
C ALA A 76 34.68 17.13 -10.79
N GLY A 77 33.83 17.50 -11.75
CA GLY A 77 34.14 17.37 -13.18
C GLY A 77 33.99 15.96 -13.76
N GLY A 78 33.49 15.01 -12.99
CA GLY A 78 33.18 13.66 -13.46
C GLY A 78 32.11 13.66 -14.55
N ALA A 79 32.27 12.79 -15.54
CA ALA A 79 31.33 12.65 -16.65
C ALA A 79 30.09 11.82 -16.29
N SER A 80 30.19 10.96 -15.27
CA SER A 80 29.09 10.09 -14.83
C SER A 80 28.41 10.66 -13.61
N ARG A 81 27.09 10.60 -13.63
CA ARG A 81 26.19 11.02 -12.56
C ARG A 81 25.38 9.82 -12.07
N PRO A 82 25.08 9.74 -10.77
CA PRO A 82 24.11 8.77 -10.29
C PRO A 82 22.75 9.12 -10.87
N SER A 83 21.96 8.09 -11.19
CA SER A 83 20.65 8.26 -11.80
C SER A 83 19.68 7.17 -11.37
N VAL A 84 18.42 7.53 -11.35
CA VAL A 84 17.29 6.67 -11.01
C VAL A 84 16.20 6.89 -12.05
N GLY A 85 15.57 5.83 -12.51
CA GLY A 85 14.44 5.95 -13.43
C GLY A 85 13.31 4.97 -13.15
N LEU A 86 12.11 5.42 -13.44
CA LEU A 86 10.88 4.63 -13.36
C LEU A 86 10.81 3.63 -14.52
N ILE A 87 10.44 2.39 -14.19
CA ILE A 87 10.00 1.38 -15.16
C ILE A 87 8.48 1.52 -15.24
N ASP A 88 8.00 2.32 -16.20
CA ASP A 88 6.62 2.82 -16.26
C ASP A 88 5.61 1.85 -16.88
N ASP A 89 6.10 0.78 -17.51
CA ASP A 89 5.31 -0.29 -18.12
C ASP A 89 5.07 -1.49 -17.19
N PHE A 90 5.62 -1.45 -15.96
CA PHE A 90 5.48 -2.52 -14.98
C PHE A 90 5.07 -1.98 -13.60
N MET A 91 3.77 -2.04 -13.34
CA MET A 91 3.17 -1.67 -12.05
C MET A 91 2.19 -2.76 -11.60
N LEU A 92 2.17 -3.04 -10.30
CA LEU A 92 1.22 -3.97 -9.68
C LEU A 92 0.36 -3.21 -8.70
N ALA A 93 -0.96 -3.37 -8.77
CA ALA A 93 -1.88 -2.79 -7.81
C ALA A 93 -2.66 -3.87 -7.06
N GLY A 94 -2.95 -3.60 -5.79
CA GLY A 94 -3.80 -4.43 -4.94
C GLY A 94 -3.66 -4.06 -3.48
N ASP A 95 -4.60 -4.54 -2.66
CA ASP A 95 -4.56 -4.43 -1.21
C ASP A 95 -3.43 -5.28 -0.62
N LEU A 96 -2.29 -4.66 -0.30
CA LEU A 96 -1.08 -5.33 0.15
C LEU A 96 -1.01 -5.44 1.67
N ASP A 97 -1.75 -4.61 2.40
CA ASP A 97 -1.74 -4.58 3.87
C ASP A 97 -3.07 -5.06 4.52
N GLY A 98 -4.10 -5.28 3.72
CA GLY A 98 -5.39 -5.84 4.12
C GLY A 98 -6.38 -4.80 4.65
N ASP A 99 -6.18 -3.51 4.39
CA ASP A 99 -7.07 -2.44 4.87
C ASP A 99 -8.27 -2.17 3.95
N GLY A 100 -8.31 -2.82 2.78
CA GLY A 100 -9.36 -2.67 1.77
C GLY A 100 -9.15 -1.51 0.79
N THR A 101 -8.00 -0.82 0.85
CA THR A 101 -7.51 0.13 -0.14
C THR A 101 -6.45 -0.56 -0.99
N ASP A 102 -6.40 -0.25 -2.30
CA ASP A 102 -5.33 -0.78 -3.15
C ASP A 102 -4.07 0.09 -3.02
N GLU A 103 -2.93 -0.54 -2.80
CA GLU A 103 -1.61 0.05 -2.97
C GLU A 103 -1.07 -0.20 -4.38
N VAL A 104 -0.01 0.53 -4.74
CA VAL A 104 0.75 0.26 -5.96
C VAL A 104 2.20 -0.08 -5.63
N VAL A 105 2.72 -1.11 -6.28
CA VAL A 105 4.15 -1.40 -6.39
C VAL A 105 4.62 -0.89 -7.74
N VAL A 106 5.63 -0.04 -7.71
CA VAL A 106 6.36 0.44 -8.89
C VAL A 106 7.79 -0.06 -8.84
N PHE A 107 8.45 -0.10 -10.00
CA PHE A 107 9.84 -0.52 -10.10
C PHE A 107 10.70 0.64 -10.56
N LEU A 108 11.84 0.79 -9.92
CA LEU A 108 12.86 1.77 -10.28
C LEU A 108 14.14 1.02 -10.66
N TRP A 109 14.86 1.53 -11.65
CA TRP A 109 16.26 1.18 -11.86
C TRP A 109 17.14 2.25 -11.22
N GLU A 110 18.33 1.86 -10.75
CA GLU A 110 19.34 2.75 -10.19
C GLU A 110 20.70 2.48 -10.84
N SER A 111 21.47 3.55 -11.01
CA SER A 111 22.88 3.50 -11.40
C SER A 111 23.64 4.51 -10.55
N SER A 112 24.63 4.05 -9.80
CA SER A 112 25.42 4.92 -8.91
C SER A 112 26.36 5.89 -9.64
N GLY A 113 26.48 5.78 -10.97
CA GLY A 113 27.49 6.48 -11.76
C GLY A 113 28.88 5.88 -11.55
N GLY A 114 29.48 5.33 -12.61
CA GLY A 114 30.85 4.80 -12.57
C GLY A 114 31.92 5.89 -12.59
N SER A 115 33.16 5.59 -12.22
CA SER A 115 34.26 6.56 -12.30
C SER A 115 34.78 6.80 -13.73
N GLY A 116 34.38 5.97 -14.69
CA GLY A 116 34.95 5.95 -16.04
C GLY A 116 36.46 5.66 -16.10
N THR A 117 37.09 5.35 -14.96
CA THR A 117 38.52 5.09 -14.84
C THR A 117 38.75 3.59 -14.76
N TYR A 118 39.29 3.02 -15.83
CA TYR A 118 39.85 1.67 -15.82
C TYR A 118 41.30 1.76 -15.29
N ILE A 119 41.62 1.06 -14.21
CA ILE A 119 43.00 0.83 -13.75
C ILE A 119 43.54 -0.40 -14.47
#